data_AF-A0A4Y2T867-F1
#
_entry.id   AF-A0A4Y2T867-F1
#
_cell.length_a   1.000
_cell.length_b   1.000
_cell.length_c   1.000
_cell.angle_alpha   90.00
_cell.angle_beta   90.00
_cell.angle_gamma   90.00
#
_symmetry.space_group_name_H-M   'P 1'
#
loop_
_entity.id
_entity.type
_entity.pdbx_description
1 polymer ?
#
loop_
_entity_poly.entity_id
_entity_poly.type
_entity_poly.pdbx_seq_one_letter_code
_entity_poly.pdbx_strand_id
1 'polypeptide(L)' 'EAKILRDWVGLRPCRPTPRLERESIKTKNGNLEVIHNYGHGGSGVTLSWGCAYQVLGILREVLEDSGKQTSPSHCRSKM' A
#
# COMPACT_ATOMS: atom_id res chain seq x y z
N GLU A 1 -13.08 -32.78 32.54
CA GLU A 1 -12.73 -32.64 31.10
C GLU A 1 -13.18 -31.29 30.56
N ALA A 2 -12.51 -30.77 29.53
CA ALA A 2 -12.90 -29.54 28.85
C ALA A 2 -13.76 -29.85 27.61
N LYS A 3 -14.84 -29.09 27.38
CA LYS A 3 -15.72 -29.25 26.22
C LYS A 3 -15.08 -28.65 24.96
N ILE A 4 -14.93 -29.44 23.91
CA ILE A 4 -14.48 -28.97 22.59
C ILE A 4 -15.62 -28.15 21.95
N LEU A 5 -15.31 -26.91 21.55
CA LEU A 5 -16.27 -26.03 20.86
C LEU A 5 -16.17 -26.13 19.34
N ARG A 6 -14.94 -26.12 18.80
CA ARG A 6 -14.62 -26.21 17.37
C ARG A 6 -13.11 -26.35 17.15
N ASP A 7 -12.76 -26.79 15.95
CA ASP A 7 -11.37 -26.79 15.43
C ASP A 7 -11.25 -25.82 14.25
N TRP A 8 -10.08 -25.19 14.11
CA TRP A 8 -9.82 -24.28 13.00
C TRP A 8 -8.35 -24.26 12.59
N VAL A 9 -8.13 -24.10 11.28
CA VAL A 9 -6.80 -24.01 10.66
C VAL A 9 -6.72 -22.79 9.76
N GLY A 10 -5.54 -22.18 9.68
CA GLY A 10 -5.28 -21.02 8.84
C GLY A 10 -3.82 -20.93 8.44
N LEU A 11 -3.58 -20.46 7.20
CA LEU A 11 -2.24 -20.22 6.69
C LEU A 11 -1.81 -18.78 7.02
N ARG A 12 -0.64 -18.63 7.63
CA ARG A 12 -0.08 -17.31 7.95
C ARG A 12 0.61 -16.72 6.71
N PRO A 13 0.35 -15.45 6.35
CA PRO A 13 1.04 -14.79 5.24
C PRO A 13 2.47 -14.39 5.66
N CYS A 14 3.37 -15.36 5.76
CA CYS A 14 4.72 -15.17 6.27
C CYS A 14 5.69 -14.64 5.20
N ARG A 15 6.58 -13.72 5.60
CA ARG A 15 7.71 -13.22 4.82
C ARG A 15 8.85 -12.88 5.80
N PRO A 16 10.14 -12.94 5.42
CA PRO A 16 11.24 -12.54 6.32
C PRO A 16 11.06 -11.13 6.89
N THR A 17 10.51 -10.21 6.09
CA THR A 17 10.07 -8.88 6.51
C THR A 17 8.72 -8.55 5.85
N PRO A 18 7.77 -7.89 6.54
CA PRO A 18 6.57 -7.38 5.89
C PRO A 18 6.94 -6.46 4.71
N ARG A 19 6.25 -6.60 3.59
CA ARG A 19 6.42 -5.71 2.43
C ARG A 19 5.46 -4.53 2.61
N LEU A 20 6.04 -3.37 2.88
CA LEU A 20 5.32 -2.11 3.05
C LEU A 20 6.03 -1.02 2.26
N GLU A 21 5.65 -0.87 1.00
CA GLU A 21 6.34 0.01 0.05
C GLU A 21 5.42 0.43 -1.12
N ARG A 22 5.81 1.50 -1.82
CA ARG A 22 5.18 1.98 -3.05
C ARG A 22 5.80 1.32 -4.27
N GLU A 23 4.98 1.00 -5.28
CA GLU A 23 5.40 0.54 -6.59
C GLU A 23 4.58 1.23 -7.69
N SER A 24 5.24 1.85 -8.66
CA SER A 24 4.60 2.46 -9.83
C SER A 24 4.60 1.47 -11.00
N ILE A 25 3.42 0.98 -11.40
CA ILE A 25 3.25 -0.02 -12.45
C ILE A 25 2.70 0.64 -13.71
N LYS A 26 3.43 0.51 -14.83
CA LYS A 26 2.93 0.95 -16.14
C LYS A 26 1.82 0.02 -16.62
N THR A 27 0.66 0.57 -16.89
CA THR A 27 -0.51 -0.13 -17.44
C THR A 27 -0.87 0.44 -18.82
N LYS A 28 -1.80 -0.22 -19.52
CA LYS A 28 -2.35 0.29 -20.79
C LYS A 28 -3.03 1.66 -20.64
N ASN A 29 -3.50 1.99 -19.44
CA ASN A 29 -4.27 3.20 -19.15
C ASN A 29 -3.44 4.28 -18.42
N GLY A 30 -2.11 4.13 -18.39
CA GLY A 30 -1.21 5.03 -17.68
C GLY A 30 -0.51 4.36 -16.50
N ASN A 31 0.00 5.17 -15.57
CA ASN A 31 0.75 4.69 -14.41
C ASN A 31 -0.21 4.37 -13.25
N LEU A 32 -0.08 3.18 -12.65
CA LEU A 32 -0.84 2.74 -11.48
C LEU A 32 0.08 2.72 -10.27
N GLU A 33 -0.25 3.49 -9.24
CA GLU A 33 0.45 3.46 -7.96
C GLU A 33 -0.13 2.36 -7.07
N VAL A 34 0.72 1.43 -6.65
CA VAL A 34 0.37 0.33 -5.74
C VAL A 34 1.12 0.49 -4.44
N ILE A 35 0.40 0.46 -3.33
CA ILE A 35 1.01 0.41 -1.99
C ILE A 35 0.86 -1.02 -1.47
N HIS A 36 1.97 -1.71 -1.32
CA HIS A 36 2.01 -3.06 -0.75
C HIS A 36 1.88 -2.98 0.76
N ASN A 37 1.11 -3.89 1.34
CA ASN A 37 0.99 -4.03 2.80
C ASN A 37 0.66 -5.50 3.15
N TYR A 38 1.66 -6.38 3.10
CA TYR A 38 1.48 -7.82 3.35
C TYR A 38 2.72 -8.46 3.96
N GLY A 39 2.62 -9.74 4.36
CA GLY A 39 3.77 -10.48 4.89
C GLY A 39 3.92 -10.42 6.42
N HIS A 40 2.83 -10.15 7.15
CA HIS A 40 2.84 -9.98 8.61
C HIS A 40 2.93 -11.28 9.42
N GLY A 41 2.94 -12.44 8.76
CA GLY A 41 3.00 -13.73 9.44
C GLY A 41 1.91 -13.90 10.50
N GLY A 42 2.30 -14.26 11.72
CA GLY A 42 1.38 -14.42 12.87
C GLY A 42 1.06 -13.12 13.60
N SER A 43 1.72 -12.02 13.24
CA SER A 43 1.69 -10.75 13.98
C SER A 43 0.80 -9.69 13.32
N GLY A 44 -0.03 -10.08 12.35
CA GLY A 44 -0.89 -9.15 11.60
C GLY A 44 -1.80 -8.30 12.49
N VAL A 45 -2.40 -8.89 13.52
CA VAL A 45 -3.24 -8.14 14.47
C VAL A 45 -2.41 -7.14 15.27
N THR A 46 -1.28 -7.59 15.83
CA THR A 46 -0.36 -6.78 16.64
C THR A 46 0.19 -5.57 15.87
N LEU A 47 0.50 -5.74 14.58
CA LEU A 47 1.15 -4.71 13.75
C LEU A 47 0.16 -3.83 12.96
N SER A 48 -1.12 -4.22 12.91
CA SER A 48 -2.14 -3.64 12.02
C SER A 48 -2.14 -2.11 11.97
N TRP A 49 -2.25 -1.43 13.12
CA TRP A 49 -2.30 0.03 13.19
C TRP A 49 -1.02 0.70 12.74
N GLY A 50 0.15 0.19 13.17
CA GLY A 50 1.45 0.73 12.76
C GLY A 50 1.64 0.68 11.25
N CYS A 51 1.31 -0.47 10.65
CA CYS A 51 1.36 -0.64 9.20
C CYS A 51 0.35 0.27 8.47
N ALA A 52 -0.86 0.45 9.01
CA ALA A 52 -1.85 1.36 8.44
C ALA A 52 -1.37 2.82 8.43
N TYR A 53 -0.72 3.27 9.51
CA TYR A 53 -0.14 4.62 9.56
C TYR A 53 1.01 4.80 8.56
N GLN A 54 1.87 3.80 8.39
CA GLN A 54 2.93 3.85 7.39
C GLN A 54 2.36 3.91 5.96
N VAL A 55 1.32 3.12 5.65
CA VAL A 55 0.60 3.19 4.38
C VAL A 55 0.00 4.58 4.16
N LEU A 56 -0.58 5.19 5.19
CA LEU A 56 -1.10 6.55 5.10
C LEU A 56 0.00 7.58 4.78
N GLY A 57 1.20 7.41 5.36
CA GLY A 57 2.37 8.23 5.04
C GLY A 57 2.74 8.13 3.55
N ILE A 58 2.90 6.90 3.04
CA ILE A 58 3.20 6.65 1.63
C ILE A 58 2.11 7.22 0.71
N LEU A 59 0.83 7.07 1.08
CA LEU A 59 -0.28 7.60 0.31
C LEU A 59 -0.21 9.13 0.18
N ARG A 60 0.17 9.84 1.24
CA ARG A 60 0.33 11.30 1.20
C ARG A 60 1.44 11.69 0.21
N GLU A 61 2.58 11.01 0.24
CA GLU A 61 3.67 11.23 -0.72
C GLU A 61 3.19 11.01 -2.17
N VAL A 62 2.43 9.93 -2.42
CA VAL A 62 1.84 9.64 -3.74
C VAL A 62 0.92 10.78 -4.21
N LEU A 63 0.08 11.31 -3.33
CA LEU A 63 -0.85 12.38 -3.65
C LEU A 63 -0.12 13.71 -3.91
N GLU A 64 0.91 14.02 -3.14
CA GLU A 64 1.76 15.20 -3.33
C GLU A 64 2.51 15.15 -4.67
N ASP A 65 3.05 13.99 -5.04
CA ASP A 65 3.75 13.79 -6.31
C ASP A 65 2.81 13.88 -7.52
N SER A 66 1.54 13.47 -7.34
CA SER A 66 0.50 13.61 -8.35
C SER A 66 0.08 15.08 -8.53
N GLY A 67 0.03 15.86 -7.45
CA GLY A 67 -0.32 17.28 -7.47
C GLY A 67 0.78 18.20 -8.05
N LYS A 68 2.05 17.79 -7.97
CA LYS A 68 3.17 18.52 -8.59
C LYS A 68 3.19 18.41 -10.12
N GLN A 69 2.41 17.52 -10.72
CA GLN A 69 2.33 17.35 -12.18
C GLN A 69 1.35 18.32 -12.87
N THR A 70 0.67 19.22 -12.15
CA THR A 70 -0.23 20.21 -12.77
C THR A 70 0.37 21.62 -12.86
N SER A 71 0.99 21.89 -14.02
CA SER A 71 1.02 23.15 -14.82
C SER A 71 2.35 23.91 -15.00
N PRO A 72 2.59 24.66 -16.12
CA PRO A 72 1.88 24.69 -17.41
C PRO A 72 2.82 24.56 -18.65
N SER A 73 2.41 23.85 -19.71
CA SER A 73 3.07 23.99 -21.02
C SER A 73 2.09 23.93 -22.19
N HIS A 74 1.45 25.06 -22.48
CA HIS A 74 1.31 25.48 -23.86
C HIS A 74 1.41 27.00 -23.95
N CYS A 75 2.66 27.45 -24.09
CA CYS A 75 2.97 28.77 -24.64
C CYS A 75 2.33 28.87 -26.04
N ARG A 76 1.35 29.76 -26.22
CA ARG A 76 1.13 30.41 -27.52
C ARG A 76 1.31 31.90 -27.32
N SER A 77 2.52 32.33 -27.66
CA SER A 77 2.76 33.62 -28.31
C SER A 77 1.85 33.79 -29.54
N LYS A 78 1.61 35.06 -29.90
CA LYS A 78 0.87 35.62 -31.06
C LYS A 78 -0.59 35.91 -30.70
N MET A 79 -1.13 37.12 -30.87
CA MET A 79 -0.69 38.37 -31.53
C MET A 79 -1.47 39.52 -30.88
#